data_AF-A0A067LRQ0-F1
#
_entry.id   AF-A0A067LRQ0-F1
#
_cell.length_a   1.000
_cell.length_b   1.000
_cell.length_c   1.000
_cell.angle_alpha   90.00
_cell.angle_beta   90.00
_cell.angle_gamma   90.00
#
_symmetry.space_group_name_H-M   'P 1'
#
loop_
_entity.id
_entity.type
_entity.pdbx_description
1 polymer ?
#
loop_
_entity_poly.entity_id
_entity_poly.type
_entity_poly.pdbx_seq_one_letter_code
_entity_poly.pdbx_strand_id
1 'polypeptide(L)'
;MCSTLRGDYKGNEVFMGLVEAVMIKSERQAKGKQLTNMTYSTPFNELCNLLGDLAPRAYRAFRYHFAGRSLRSMRYASCLYRSFSRWLTPYSSLFYRAVRSILPKFEPGITLNNVAMVAASLRCLGYSGPLALARDETKVEAALQGYQDAAKEWHLLGPCTGEVVVKSVDALDALLQDPSIKKGTKVKISNLFVSAQCAL
;
A
#
# COMPACT_ATOMS: atom_id res chain seq x y z
N MET A 1 0.72 43.73 -4.94
CA MET A 1 0.97 42.89 -3.74
C MET A 1 0.88 41.41 -4.12
N CYS A 2 1.90 40.61 -3.75
CA CYS A 2 1.95 39.18 -4.05
C CYS A 2 0.77 38.44 -3.37
N SER A 3 0.12 37.52 -4.10
CA SER A 3 -1.05 36.74 -3.62
C SER A 3 -0.74 35.90 -2.37
N THR A 4 0.52 35.57 -2.13
CA THR A 4 0.96 34.87 -0.91
C THR A 4 0.73 35.66 0.37
N LEU A 5 0.86 37.00 0.33
CA LEU A 5 0.64 37.87 1.51
C LEU A 5 -0.85 38.14 1.79
N ARG A 6 -1.74 37.88 0.82
CA ARG A 6 -3.19 38.05 0.96
C ARG A 6 -3.88 36.87 1.63
N GLY A 7 -3.18 35.74 1.82
CA GLY A 7 -3.75 34.54 2.43
C GLY A 7 -4.59 33.70 1.47
N ASP A 8 -4.50 33.96 0.17
CA ASP A 8 -5.31 33.31 -0.88
C ASP A 8 -5.13 31.76 -0.92
N TYR A 9 -4.01 31.25 -0.38
CA TYR A 9 -3.69 29.81 -0.37
C TYR A 9 -4.13 29.06 0.89
N LYS A 10 -4.78 29.71 1.86
CA LYS A 10 -5.24 29.06 3.10
C LYS A 10 -6.22 27.90 2.84
N GLY A 11 -6.96 27.93 1.73
CA GLY A 11 -7.85 26.84 1.33
C GLY A 11 -7.15 25.64 0.67
N ASN A 12 -5.86 25.76 0.29
CA ASN A 12 -5.11 24.66 -0.33
C ASN A 12 -4.18 23.99 0.69
N GLU A 13 -4.74 23.06 1.46
CA GLU A 13 -4.03 22.38 2.55
C GLU A 13 -2.82 21.54 2.07
N VAL A 14 -2.88 21.03 0.83
CA VAL A 14 -1.78 20.27 0.21
C VAL A 14 -0.58 21.18 -0.04
N PHE A 15 -0.83 22.35 -0.63
CA PHE A 15 0.22 23.34 -0.90
C PHE A 15 0.79 23.91 0.40
N MET A 16 -0.06 24.23 1.38
CA MET A 16 0.41 24.70 2.69
C MET A 16 1.27 23.65 3.39
N GLY A 17 0.85 22.38 3.39
CA GLY A 17 1.63 21.28 3.95
C GLY A 17 2.98 21.05 3.26
N LEU A 18 3.05 21.27 1.94
CA LEU A 18 4.31 21.26 1.18
C LEU A 18 5.24 22.39 1.65
N VAL A 19 4.73 23.61 1.76
CA VAL A 19 5.54 24.78 2.19
C VAL A 19 6.08 24.56 3.61
N GLU A 20 5.25 24.07 4.53
CA GLU A 20 5.66 23.69 5.89
C GLU A 20 6.78 22.64 5.87
N ALA A 21 6.64 21.59 5.06
CA ALA A 21 7.65 20.54 4.95
C ALA A 21 9.00 21.07 4.44
N VAL A 22 9.00 21.96 3.45
CA VAL A 22 10.19 22.62 2.92
C VAL A 22 10.81 23.54 3.98
N MET A 23 9.99 24.31 4.70
CA MET A 23 10.44 25.20 5.77
C MET A 23 11.14 24.40 6.87
N ILE A 24 10.51 23.37 7.43
CA ILE A 24 11.09 22.52 8.48
C ILE A 24 12.41 21.87 8.00
N LYS A 25 12.47 21.43 6.74
CA LYS A 25 13.70 20.89 6.14
C LYS A 25 14.83 21.92 6.14
N SER A 26 14.56 23.13 5.63
CA SER A 26 15.56 24.20 5.58
C SER A 26 16.06 24.62 6.97
N GLU A 27 15.15 24.74 7.95
CA GLU A 27 15.52 25.09 9.33
C GLU A 27 16.39 24.02 9.98
N ARG A 28 16.08 22.74 9.76
CA ARG A 28 16.90 21.65 10.31
C ARG A 28 18.28 21.61 9.68
N GLN A 29 18.37 21.83 8.37
CA GLN A 29 19.64 21.92 7.67
C GLN A 29 20.49 23.09 8.17
N ALA A 30 19.90 24.27 8.36
CA ALA A 30 20.58 25.42 8.95
C ALA A 30 21.11 25.14 10.37
N LYS A 31 20.37 24.35 11.15
CA LYS A 31 20.75 23.90 12.50
C LYS A 31 21.69 22.69 12.51
N GLY A 32 22.13 22.18 11.35
CA GLY A 32 22.98 20.98 11.24
C GLY A 32 22.31 19.68 11.72
N LYS A 33 20.97 19.66 11.83
CA LYS A 33 20.20 18.51 12.31
C LYS A 33 19.83 17.56 11.16
N GLN A 34 19.75 16.27 11.48
CA GLN A 34 19.24 15.27 10.54
C GLN A 34 17.75 15.49 10.23
N LEU A 35 17.34 15.07 9.04
CA LEU A 35 15.94 15.12 8.56
C LEU A 35 15.10 13.92 9.05
N THR A 36 15.53 13.28 10.13
CA THR A 36 14.86 12.13 10.75
C THR A 36 13.68 12.58 11.60
N ASN A 37 12.61 11.80 11.65
CA ASN A 37 11.42 12.11 12.46
C ASN A 37 10.80 13.50 12.15
N MET A 38 10.64 13.82 10.86
CA MET A 38 9.83 14.96 10.42
C MET A 38 8.36 14.55 10.36
N THR A 39 7.49 15.41 10.88
CA THR A 39 6.03 15.31 10.75
C THR A 39 5.58 16.04 9.49
N TYR A 40 4.50 15.55 8.88
CA TYR A 40 3.93 16.08 7.65
C TYR A 40 2.42 16.21 7.83
N SER A 41 1.80 17.22 7.22
CA SER A 41 0.35 17.31 7.20
C SER A 41 -0.26 16.11 6.46
N THR A 42 -1.45 15.69 6.89
CA THR A 42 -2.20 14.60 6.25
C THR A 42 -2.38 14.81 4.74
N PRO A 43 -2.91 15.96 4.26
CA PRO A 43 -3.17 16.16 2.84
C PRO A 43 -1.89 16.13 1.98
N PHE A 44 -0.80 16.71 2.46
CA PHE A 44 0.49 16.63 1.77
C PHE A 44 1.05 15.20 1.75
N ASN A 45 0.87 14.47 2.86
CA ASN A 45 1.33 13.09 2.96
C ASN A 45 0.52 12.14 2.04
N GLU A 46 -0.77 12.39 1.82
CA GLU A 46 -1.58 11.65 0.85
C GLU A 46 -1.11 11.90 -0.59
N LEU A 47 -0.82 13.15 -0.95
CA LEU A 47 -0.19 13.47 -2.24
C LEU A 47 1.14 12.71 -2.42
N CYS A 48 1.97 12.68 -1.38
CA CYS A 48 3.23 11.95 -1.40
C CYS A 48 3.04 10.45 -1.62
N ASN A 49 2.04 9.85 -0.97
CA ASN A 49 1.69 8.44 -1.14
C ASN A 49 1.25 8.17 -2.58
N LEU A 50 0.32 8.97 -3.11
CA LEU A 50 -0.16 8.86 -4.50
C LEU A 50 0.98 8.97 -5.51
N LEU A 51 1.84 9.98 -5.35
CA LEU A 51 3.00 10.17 -6.22
C LEU A 51 4.02 9.03 -6.09
N GLY A 52 4.20 8.50 -4.88
CA GLY A 52 5.05 7.35 -4.59
C GLY A 52 4.55 6.06 -5.22
N ASP A 53 3.23 5.87 -5.29
CA ASP A 53 2.57 4.70 -5.87
C ASP A 53 2.57 4.78 -7.41
N LEU A 54 2.25 5.94 -7.98
CA LEU A 54 2.20 6.16 -9.43
C LEU A 54 3.60 6.16 -10.06
N ALA A 55 4.53 6.91 -9.46
CA ALA A 55 5.84 7.14 -10.04
C ALA A 55 6.95 7.18 -8.96
N PRO A 56 7.39 6.02 -8.44
CA PRO A 56 8.40 5.95 -7.37
C PRO A 56 9.71 6.67 -7.71
N ARG A 57 10.10 6.69 -8.99
CA ARG A 57 11.30 7.40 -9.48
C ARG A 57 11.11 8.92 -9.43
N ALA A 58 9.98 9.42 -9.93
CA ALA A 58 9.64 10.84 -9.85
C ALA A 58 9.52 11.29 -8.40
N TYR A 59 8.94 10.46 -7.53
CA TYR A 59 8.85 10.75 -6.10
C TYR A 59 10.23 10.90 -5.44
N ARG A 60 11.24 10.11 -5.83
CA ARG A 60 12.61 10.26 -5.30
C ARG A 60 13.19 11.63 -5.64
N ALA A 61 13.02 12.08 -6.89
CA ALA A 61 13.44 13.41 -7.33
C ALA A 61 12.65 14.51 -6.60
N PHE A 62 11.32 14.37 -6.53
CA PHE A 62 10.45 15.29 -5.79
C PHE A 62 10.89 15.44 -4.33
N ARG A 63 11.05 14.33 -3.61
CA ARG A 63 11.48 14.31 -2.20
C ARG A 63 12.84 14.98 -1.99
N TYR A 64 13.77 14.79 -2.94
CA TYR A 64 15.09 15.40 -2.87
C TYR A 64 15.00 16.93 -2.78
N HIS A 65 14.10 17.55 -3.55
CA HIS A 65 13.89 19.00 -3.52
C HIS A 65 12.96 19.45 -2.38
N PHE A 66 11.78 18.84 -2.26
CA PHE A 66 10.67 19.38 -1.47
C PHE A 66 10.49 18.81 -0.05
N ALA A 67 11.31 17.83 0.35
CA ALA A 67 11.08 16.99 1.53
C ALA A 67 9.93 15.98 1.34
N GLY A 68 9.77 15.07 2.30
CA GLY A 68 8.80 13.97 2.22
C GLY A 68 9.32 12.69 2.85
N ARG A 69 8.39 11.80 3.18
CA ARG A 69 8.72 10.47 3.72
C ARG A 69 9.54 9.67 2.72
N SER A 70 10.42 8.80 3.20
CA SER A 70 11.09 7.86 2.29
C SER A 70 10.07 6.85 1.75
N LEU A 71 10.27 6.29 0.56
CA LEU A 71 9.43 5.20 0.03
C LEU A 71 9.34 4.03 1.01
N ARG A 72 10.43 3.77 1.74
CA ARG A 72 10.45 2.78 2.82
C ARG A 72 9.47 3.16 3.94
N SER A 73 9.51 4.41 4.40
CA SER A 73 8.62 4.93 5.45
C SER A 73 7.16 5.03 5.00
N MET A 74 6.89 5.39 3.74
CA MET A 74 5.51 5.45 3.21
C MET A 74 4.86 4.08 3.21
N ARG A 75 5.58 3.04 2.78
CA ARG A 75 5.15 1.64 2.87
C ARG A 75 4.85 1.17 4.30
N TYR A 76 5.31 1.90 5.32
CA TYR A 76 5.03 1.62 6.73
C TYR A 76 3.89 2.47 7.28
N ALA A 77 3.77 3.73 6.85
CA ALA A 77 2.73 4.65 7.29
C ALA A 77 1.37 4.39 6.62
N SER A 78 1.36 3.96 5.36
CA SER A 78 0.13 3.60 4.62
C SER A 78 -0.61 2.41 5.24
N CYS A 79 0.10 1.55 5.98
CA CYS A 79 -0.47 0.40 6.68
C CYS A 79 -1.09 0.73 8.05
N LEU A 80 -0.92 1.95 8.57
CA LEU A 80 -1.33 2.31 9.92
C LEU A 80 -2.59 3.20 9.99
N TYR A 81 -3.14 3.63 8.85
CA TYR A 81 -4.08 4.76 8.85
C TYR A 81 -5.56 4.43 8.63
N ARG A 82 -6.02 3.17 8.74
CA ARG A 82 -7.46 2.89 8.57
C ARG A 82 -8.23 2.34 9.76
N SER A 83 -7.63 1.93 10.87
CA SER A 83 -8.47 1.50 12.01
C SER A 83 -7.97 1.62 13.44
N PHE A 84 -6.68 1.72 13.80
CA PHE A 84 -6.36 1.64 15.24
C PHE A 84 -5.16 2.45 15.72
N SER A 85 -5.31 3.01 16.91
CA SER A 85 -4.61 4.17 17.44
C SER A 85 -3.25 3.91 18.11
N ARG A 86 -2.40 4.95 18.06
CA ARG A 86 -1.70 5.59 19.19
C ARG A 86 -0.58 4.89 19.97
N TRP A 87 -0.27 3.61 19.84
CA TRP A 87 0.93 3.05 20.52
C TRP A 87 1.55 1.88 19.76
N LEU A 88 2.81 2.04 19.33
CA LEU A 88 3.90 1.04 19.33
C LEU A 88 5.11 1.60 18.56
N THR A 89 6.28 1.57 19.22
CA THR A 89 7.55 2.10 18.73
C THR A 89 8.18 1.18 17.66
N PRO A 90 8.79 1.71 16.58
CA PRO A 90 9.28 0.90 15.47
C PRO A 90 10.80 0.69 15.54
N TYR A 91 11.26 -0.50 15.92
CA TYR A 91 12.66 -0.89 15.75
C TYR A 91 12.80 -2.37 15.38
N SER A 92 12.53 -2.72 14.11
CA SER A 92 13.26 -3.79 13.38
C SER A 92 12.79 -3.90 11.92
N SER A 93 13.69 -4.32 11.03
CA SER A 93 13.41 -4.66 9.62
C SER A 93 12.33 -5.75 9.44
N LEU A 94 12.12 -6.60 10.46
CA LEU A 94 11.20 -7.74 10.45
C LEU A 94 9.76 -7.33 10.82
N PHE A 95 9.59 -6.36 11.72
CA PHE A 95 8.29 -5.76 12.06
C PHE A 95 7.57 -5.18 10.82
N TYR A 96 8.36 -4.69 9.89
CA TYR A 96 7.90 -4.05 8.66
C TYR A 96 7.33 -5.00 7.59
N ARG A 97 7.68 -6.29 7.61
CA ARG A 97 6.98 -7.33 6.82
C ARG A 97 5.64 -7.70 7.46
N ALA A 98 5.58 -7.71 8.80
CA ALA A 98 4.35 -7.94 9.55
C ALA A 98 3.35 -6.78 9.42
N VAL A 99 3.79 -5.52 9.30
CA VAL A 99 2.86 -4.40 9.12
C VAL A 99 2.14 -4.42 7.76
N ARG A 100 2.73 -5.04 6.72
CA ARG A 100 2.03 -5.35 5.46
C ARG A 100 0.91 -6.38 5.63
N SER A 101 0.88 -7.12 6.73
CA SER A 101 -0.20 -8.05 7.06
C SER A 101 -1.38 -7.42 7.80
N ILE A 102 -1.34 -6.11 8.06
CA ILE A 102 -2.34 -5.38 8.87
C ILE A 102 -3.37 -4.63 8.01
N LEU A 103 -3.07 -4.36 6.72
CA LEU A 103 -4.12 -3.95 5.79
C LEU A 103 -5.12 -5.10 5.63
N PRO A 104 -6.44 -4.83 5.54
CA PRO A 104 -7.39 -5.87 5.20
C PRO A 104 -6.98 -6.44 3.83
N LYS A 105 -6.37 -7.62 3.86
CA LYS A 105 -5.96 -8.33 2.66
C LYS A 105 -7.22 -8.89 2.05
N PHE A 106 -7.36 -8.75 0.73
CA PHE A 106 -8.25 -9.66 0.03
C PHE A 106 -7.75 -11.08 0.30
N GLU A 107 -8.64 -11.91 0.84
CA GLU A 107 -8.39 -13.34 0.98
C GLU A 107 -8.18 -13.94 -0.41
N PRO A 108 -7.36 -15.00 -0.54
CA PRO A 108 -7.25 -15.72 -1.81
C PRO A 108 -8.62 -16.18 -2.31
N GLY A 109 -8.97 -15.81 -3.55
CA GLY A 109 -10.21 -16.24 -4.20
C GLY A 109 -11.40 -15.29 -4.04
N ILE A 110 -12.59 -15.77 -4.41
CA ILE A 110 -13.86 -15.03 -4.30
C ILE A 110 -14.51 -15.43 -2.98
N THR A 111 -14.22 -14.68 -1.91
CA THR A 111 -14.78 -14.92 -0.57
C THR A 111 -15.84 -13.88 -0.23
N LEU A 112 -16.77 -14.25 0.68
CA LEU A 112 -17.78 -13.32 1.20
C LEU A 112 -17.13 -12.11 1.90
N ASN A 113 -16.00 -12.33 2.57
CA ASN A 113 -15.24 -11.27 3.22
C ASN A 113 -14.74 -10.24 2.19
N ASN A 114 -14.18 -10.70 1.07
CA ASN A 114 -13.76 -9.85 -0.04
C ASN A 114 -14.92 -9.03 -0.62
N VAL A 115 -16.08 -9.67 -0.83
CA VAL A 115 -17.28 -8.98 -1.31
C VAL A 115 -17.78 -7.93 -0.31
N ALA A 116 -17.77 -8.25 0.99
CA ALA A 116 -18.15 -7.31 2.03
C ALA A 116 -17.21 -6.09 2.09
N MET A 117 -15.90 -6.30 1.94
CA MET A 117 -14.91 -5.21 1.88
C MET A 117 -15.09 -4.32 0.65
N VAL A 118 -15.40 -4.91 -0.51
CA VAL A 118 -15.74 -4.16 -1.73
C VAL A 118 -16.99 -3.32 -1.48
N ALA A 119 -18.06 -3.92 -0.94
CA ALA A 119 -19.32 -3.23 -0.66
C ALA A 119 -19.12 -2.06 0.34
N ALA A 120 -18.33 -2.27 1.40
CA ALA A 120 -17.99 -1.22 2.35
C ALA A 120 -17.21 -0.07 1.68
N SER A 121 -16.26 -0.41 0.80
CA SER A 121 -15.48 0.58 0.06
C SER A 121 -16.36 1.41 -0.89
N LEU A 122 -17.30 0.79 -1.60
CA LEU A 122 -18.25 1.49 -2.47
C LEU A 122 -19.18 2.41 -1.69
N ARG A 123 -19.66 2.00 -0.51
CA ARG A 123 -20.46 2.85 0.38
C ARG A 123 -19.68 4.07 0.87
N CYS A 124 -18.42 3.90 1.26
CA CYS A 124 -17.55 5.02 1.63
C CYS A 124 -17.35 6.01 0.48
N LEU A 125 -17.35 5.53 -0.76
CA LEU A 125 -17.26 6.36 -1.96
C LEU A 125 -18.62 6.97 -2.38
N GLY A 126 -19.72 6.62 -1.70
CA GLY A 126 -21.07 7.07 -2.07
C GLY A 126 -21.55 6.52 -3.41
N TYR A 127 -20.96 5.42 -3.89
CA TYR A 127 -21.28 4.86 -5.20
C TYR A 127 -22.49 3.94 -5.15
N SER A 128 -23.53 4.25 -5.93
CA SER A 128 -24.77 3.48 -6.06
C SER A 128 -25.05 2.97 -7.49
N GLY A 129 -24.11 3.20 -8.42
CA GLY A 129 -24.27 2.83 -9.83
C GLY A 129 -24.11 1.32 -10.10
N PRO A 130 -24.26 0.89 -11.35
CA PRO A 130 -24.09 -0.50 -11.75
C PRO A 130 -22.63 -0.96 -11.58
N LEU A 131 -22.43 -2.23 -11.24
CA LEU A 131 -21.11 -2.85 -11.12
C LEU A 131 -20.96 -3.91 -12.21
N ALA A 132 -19.82 -3.92 -12.88
CA ALA A 132 -19.47 -4.96 -13.85
C ALA A 132 -18.39 -5.86 -13.25
N LEU A 133 -18.58 -7.18 -13.36
CA LEU A 133 -17.55 -8.15 -13.00
C LEU A 133 -16.93 -8.67 -14.30
N ALA A 134 -15.62 -8.46 -14.48
CA ALA A 134 -14.88 -9.08 -15.58
C ALA A 134 -13.90 -10.11 -15.02
N ARG A 135 -13.68 -11.17 -15.79
CA ARG A 135 -12.75 -12.24 -15.46
C ARG A 135 -11.77 -12.41 -16.60
N ASP A 136 -10.49 -12.46 -16.28
CA ASP A 136 -9.42 -12.68 -17.25
C ASP A 136 -8.40 -13.71 -16.74
N GLU A 137 -7.71 -14.36 -17.67
CA GLU A 137 -6.60 -15.26 -17.38
C GLU A 137 -5.28 -14.60 -17.77
N THR A 138 -4.53 -14.16 -16.77
CA THR A 138 -3.23 -13.55 -17.01
C THR A 138 -2.14 -14.63 -16.93
N LYS A 139 -1.29 -14.70 -17.96
CA LYS A 139 -0.10 -15.55 -17.93
C LYS A 139 0.87 -15.02 -16.89
N VAL A 140 1.40 -15.91 -16.05
CA VAL A 140 2.39 -15.60 -15.02
C VAL A 140 3.61 -16.49 -15.17
N GLU A 141 4.75 -16.04 -14.65
CA GLU A 141 5.94 -16.87 -14.55
C GLU A 141 5.68 -18.04 -13.60
N ALA A 142 6.00 -19.26 -14.06
CA ALA A 142 5.80 -20.47 -13.30
C ALA A 142 6.84 -20.59 -12.18
N ALA A 143 6.50 -20.07 -11.00
CA ALA A 143 7.35 -20.10 -9.82
C ALA A 143 6.57 -20.61 -8.60
N LEU A 144 7.29 -21.27 -7.69
CA LEU A 144 6.79 -21.57 -6.34
C LEU A 144 7.42 -20.57 -5.38
N GLN A 145 6.61 -19.95 -4.54
CA GLN A 145 7.09 -18.99 -3.54
C GLN A 145 6.42 -19.23 -2.21
N GLY A 146 7.22 -19.33 -1.15
CA GLY A 146 6.72 -19.32 0.21
C GLY A 146 6.52 -17.90 0.73
N TYR A 147 5.41 -17.66 1.41
CA TYR A 147 5.26 -16.48 2.26
C TYR A 147 4.76 -16.88 3.64
N GLN A 148 5.07 -16.07 4.65
CA GLN A 148 4.57 -16.27 6.00
C GLN A 148 3.48 -15.24 6.30
N ASP A 149 2.35 -15.70 6.82
CA ASP A 149 1.26 -14.80 7.21
C ASP A 149 1.41 -14.26 8.65
N ALA A 150 0.52 -13.34 9.04
CA ALA A 150 0.46 -12.74 10.38
C ALA A 150 0.39 -13.78 11.51
N ALA A 151 -0.29 -14.91 11.25
CA ALA A 151 -0.40 -16.04 12.16
C ALA A 151 0.90 -16.87 12.29
N LYS A 152 1.98 -16.46 11.60
CA LYS A 152 3.27 -17.17 11.49
C LYS A 152 3.19 -18.52 10.78
N GLU A 153 2.09 -18.79 10.09
CA GLU A 153 1.95 -19.95 9.22
C GLU A 153 2.61 -19.66 7.87
N TRP A 154 3.23 -20.68 7.27
CA TRP A 154 3.82 -20.59 5.94
C TRP A 154 2.81 -21.03 4.89
N HIS A 155 2.72 -20.29 3.81
CA HIS A 155 1.82 -20.54 2.70
C HIS A 155 2.64 -20.67 1.43
N LEU A 156 2.36 -21.70 0.64
CA LEU A 156 2.97 -21.91 -0.67
C LEU A 156 2.09 -21.30 -1.76
N LEU A 157 2.66 -20.36 -2.52
CA LEU A 157 2.05 -19.74 -3.69
C LEU A 157 2.60 -20.38 -4.97
N GLY A 158 1.74 -20.48 -5.98
CA GLY A 158 2.09 -20.99 -7.31
C GLY A 158 1.66 -22.42 -7.66
N PRO A 159 1.30 -23.34 -6.73
CA PRO A 159 0.74 -24.63 -7.11
C PRO A 159 -0.59 -24.51 -7.86
N CYS A 160 -0.83 -25.39 -8.83
CA CYS A 160 -2.15 -25.54 -9.46
C CYS A 160 -3.21 -26.14 -8.53
N THR A 161 -2.80 -26.77 -7.43
CA THR A 161 -3.65 -27.48 -6.45
C THR A 161 -4.35 -26.56 -5.46
N GLY A 162 -4.03 -25.26 -5.45
CA GLY A 162 -4.58 -24.28 -4.52
C GLY A 162 -3.59 -23.90 -3.42
N GLU A 163 -4.11 -23.32 -2.34
CA GLU A 163 -3.30 -22.86 -1.21
C GLU A 163 -2.82 -24.05 -0.37
N VAL A 164 -1.50 -24.13 -0.14
CA VAL A 164 -0.90 -25.14 0.74
C VAL A 164 -0.32 -24.42 1.95
N VAL A 165 -0.85 -24.75 3.14
CA VAL A 165 -0.41 -24.17 4.42
C VAL A 165 0.51 -25.16 5.13
N VAL A 166 1.61 -24.64 5.66
CA VAL A 166 2.72 -25.38 6.24
C VAL A 166 3.14 -24.71 7.55
N LYS A 167 3.41 -25.51 8.59
CA LYS A 167 3.76 -24.98 9.92
C LYS A 167 5.26 -24.80 10.16
N SER A 168 6.12 -25.44 9.35
CA SER A 168 7.57 -25.42 9.50
C SER A 168 8.26 -24.98 8.21
N VAL A 169 9.42 -24.34 8.35
CA VAL A 169 10.29 -23.94 7.24
C VAL A 169 10.83 -25.16 6.51
N ASP A 170 11.24 -26.20 7.24
CA ASP A 170 11.81 -27.42 6.63
C ASP A 170 10.79 -28.14 5.74
N ALA A 171 9.53 -28.13 6.16
CA ALA A 171 8.43 -28.71 5.38
C ALA A 171 8.11 -27.86 4.13
N LEU A 172 8.33 -26.54 4.19
CA LEU A 172 8.19 -25.66 3.04
C LEU A 172 9.32 -25.91 2.03
N ASP A 173 10.56 -26.06 2.49
CA ASP A 173 11.70 -26.37 1.63
C ASP A 173 11.54 -27.72 0.93
N ALA A 174 11.02 -28.73 1.64
CA ALA A 174 10.68 -30.02 1.05
C ALA A 174 9.64 -29.89 -0.07
N LEU A 175 8.59 -29.07 0.14
CA LEU A 175 7.57 -28.82 -0.88
C LEU A 175 8.08 -28.01 -2.07
N LEU A 176 9.02 -27.07 -1.86
CA LEU A 176 9.64 -26.31 -2.95
C LEU A 176 10.48 -27.20 -3.87
N GLN A 177 11.03 -28.30 -3.33
CA GLN A 177 11.84 -29.27 -4.07
C GLN A 177 11.01 -30.43 -4.65
N ASP A 178 9.74 -30.57 -4.25
CA ASP A 178 8.88 -31.67 -4.71
C ASP A 178 8.52 -31.51 -6.20
N PRO A 179 8.99 -32.43 -7.08
CA PRO A 179 8.69 -32.38 -8.51
C PRO A 179 7.23 -32.71 -8.83
N SER A 180 6.47 -33.26 -7.88
CA SER A 180 5.05 -33.58 -8.07
C SER A 180 4.17 -32.32 -8.11
N ILE A 181 4.63 -31.21 -7.54
CA ILE A 181 3.89 -29.95 -7.50
C ILE A 181 3.96 -29.25 -8.86
N LYS A 182 2.85 -29.32 -9.59
CA LYS A 182 2.69 -28.61 -10.86
C LYS A 182 2.59 -27.10 -10.61
N LYS A 183 3.52 -26.36 -11.19
CA LYS A 183 3.56 -24.90 -11.17
C LYS A 183 2.47 -24.32 -12.08
N GLY A 184 1.74 -23.32 -11.58
CA GLY A 184 0.76 -22.56 -12.34
C GLY A 184 1.44 -21.63 -13.34
N THR A 185 0.97 -21.67 -14.59
CA THR A 185 1.41 -20.77 -15.66
C THR A 185 0.42 -19.62 -15.92
N LYS A 186 -0.75 -19.68 -15.27
CA LYS A 186 -1.83 -18.70 -15.40
C LYS A 186 -2.46 -18.43 -14.05
N VAL A 187 -2.81 -17.17 -13.81
CA VAL A 187 -3.64 -16.75 -12.67
C VAL A 187 -4.97 -16.24 -13.20
N LYS A 188 -6.05 -16.67 -12.55
CA LYS A 188 -7.40 -16.16 -12.83
C LYS A 188 -7.61 -14.90 -12.03
N ILE A 189 -7.78 -13.78 -12.73
CA ILE A 189 -8.02 -12.47 -12.13
C ILE A 189 -9.49 -12.13 -12.32
N SER A 190 -10.17 -11.79 -11.23
CA SER A 190 -11.53 -11.27 -11.25
C SER A 190 -11.49 -9.80 -10.85
N ASN A 191 -11.82 -8.93 -11.79
CA ASN A 191 -11.82 -7.48 -11.60
C ASN A 191 -13.27 -6.98 -11.51
N LEU A 192 -13.53 -6.13 -10.52
CA LEU A 192 -14.79 -5.42 -10.41
C LEU A 192 -14.61 -4.00 -10.95
N PHE A 193 -15.33 -3.69 -12.02
CA PHE A 193 -15.35 -2.37 -12.64
C PHE A 193 -16.54 -1.57 -12.12
N VAL A 194 -16.24 -0.38 -11.65
CA VAL A 194 -17.21 0.64 -11.27
C VAL A 194 -17.41 1.51 -12.50
N SER A 195 -18.60 1.47 -13.10
CA SER A 195 -18.90 2.33 -14.24
C SER A 195 -19.26 3.72 -13.72
N ALA A 196 -18.39 4.71 -13.93
CA ALA A 196 -18.83 6.09 -13.81
C ALA A 196 -19.87 6.36 -14.91
N GLN A 197 -21.15 6.19 -14.59
CA GLN A 197 -22.20 6.82 -15.39
C GLN A 197 -21.99 8.33 -15.21
N CYS A 198 -21.27 8.91 -16.16
CA CYS A 198 -21.33 10.33 -16.42
C CYS A 198 -22.81 10.58 -16.77
N ALA A 199 -23.57 11.13 -15.83
CA ALA A 199 -24.83 11.75 -16.16
C ALA A 199 -24.48 12.91 -17.09
N LEU A 200 -24.63 12.69 -18.40
CA LEU A 200 -24.71 13.73 -19.42
C LEU A 200 -26.07 14.42 -19.31
#